data_AF-A0A7Y5ZZ54-F1
#
_entry.id   AF-A0A7Y5ZZ54-F1
#
_cell.length_a   1.000
_cell.length_b   1.000
_cell.length_c   1.000
_cell.angle_alpha   90.00
_cell.angle_beta   90.00
_cell.angle_gamma   90.00
#
_symmetry.space_group_name_H-M   'P 1'
#
loop_
_entity.id
_entity.type
_entity.pdbx_description
1 polymer ?
#
loop_
_entity_poly.entity_id
_entity_poly.type
_entity_poly.pdbx_seq_one_letter_code
_entity_poly.pdbx_strand_id
1 'polypeptide(L)'
;MHTRIRPIALVAILAVGIATVAVTAPAIADASGACAPQSSDRLVPGQTLEVGQKITSQNGAYTFGIEAGGTIAIRTSAGGALWKHGAAGTDSTLTLTTPGDLELRTASGAVRWRSAVTGACPAVVVLNDGRVVGADGTAERWSIPVKRAKNATVPVVVAGTPTPSATPLPVLSATTCTARADRLVAGQSLTAGKGITSANGRYRFAVATDGALAITSTSTGNALWRKASPGAGAAVKLATDGTLTYASGSAVAWTQSSGSACPVVVVRDDGRVTGAAGGKVLWSIPSTIPAPDVVTPAPTPTPTTTPTPTPTPTPTATATPKPTPAPTPTPTPVPVPPSKPTPGTRVAALHPFASSAFWNTAIGSGAKYESASSKATANFLSGKPNINSSMWSYAIYKAKSSDPQATVTNTNNGQVFTLRIPAGTVATGGTDMHTGVIQPDGYTAYEFYKFKPVGTNKYETTRVVVTDLRGDGLANGSRASSISFYGGMIRAEELANHSIQHTIGIGVPASMLKLGPVWPARTQDTAAPTTYVGQLPMGSMLAIPPSVDLNSLGLTDDGLALGRALQDYGGHVLIQSGTVALYCEQNCDQPQVKELWAAWQVLYPYMRVVTNNTADNVGGGGTRRQPPLPELQQ
;
A
#
# COMPACT_ATOMS: atom_id res chain seq x y z
N MET A 1 -56.78 61.55 34.43
CA MET A 1 -56.01 62.38 35.40
C MET A 1 -54.68 61.70 35.71
N HIS A 2 -53.82 62.32 36.51
CA HIS A 2 -52.41 62.00 36.73
C HIS A 2 -52.06 60.61 37.32
N THR A 3 -50.92 60.03 36.85
CA THR A 3 -49.84 59.35 37.64
C THR A 3 -50.14 58.07 38.46
N ARG A 4 -49.21 57.16 38.81
CA ARG A 4 -47.81 56.80 38.40
C ARG A 4 -47.44 55.47 39.12
N ILE A 5 -46.47 54.69 38.59
CA ILE A 5 -45.38 53.93 39.30
C ILE A 5 -45.78 52.95 40.44
N ARG A 6 -45.27 51.71 40.59
CA ARG A 6 -44.37 50.79 39.85
C ARG A 6 -44.62 49.35 40.39
N PRO A 7 -44.13 48.27 39.76
CA PRO A 7 -44.44 46.90 40.17
C PRO A 7 -43.47 46.29 41.18
N ILE A 8 -43.99 45.36 42.01
CA ILE A 8 -43.28 44.21 42.58
C ILE A 8 -44.21 43.00 42.40
N ALA A 9 -43.69 41.87 41.94
CA ALA A 9 -44.42 40.61 41.85
C ALA A 9 -43.54 39.46 42.33
N LEU A 10 -44.08 38.62 43.22
CA LEU A 10 -43.41 37.43 43.77
C LEU A 10 -44.30 36.20 43.53
N VAL A 11 -43.69 35.03 43.35
CA VAL A 11 -44.34 33.83 42.80
C VAL A 11 -44.65 32.77 43.87
N ALA A 12 -45.84 32.16 43.77
CA ALA A 12 -46.30 30.98 44.51
C ALA A 12 -47.53 30.37 43.80
N ILE A 13 -47.86 29.06 43.83
CA ILE A 13 -47.10 27.81 44.02
C ILE A 13 -48.00 26.62 43.58
N LEU A 14 -47.47 25.64 42.82
CA LEU A 14 -48.13 24.36 42.40
C LEU A 14 -49.51 24.48 41.69
N ALA A 15 -50.11 23.49 41.02
CA ALA A 15 -49.69 22.38 40.13
C ALA A 15 -50.96 21.99 39.31
N VAL A 16 -51.05 21.10 38.30
CA VAL A 16 -50.22 20.05 37.64
C VAL A 16 -50.52 20.19 36.13
N GLY A 17 -49.71 19.82 35.13
CA GLY A 17 -48.41 19.14 35.07
C GLY A 17 -48.42 18.11 33.90
N ILE A 18 -47.35 18.02 33.11
CA ILE A 18 -47.23 17.21 31.88
C ILE A 18 -45.87 16.46 31.89
N ALA A 19 -45.79 15.31 31.23
CA ALA A 19 -44.65 14.39 31.30
C ALA A 19 -43.30 14.99 30.84
N THR A 20 -42.26 14.83 31.65
CA THR A 20 -40.87 15.16 31.32
C THR A 20 -40.06 13.89 31.02
N VAL A 21 -39.63 13.72 29.76
CA VAL A 21 -38.61 12.72 29.42
C VAL A 21 -37.24 13.27 29.82
N ALA A 22 -36.83 13.01 31.06
CA ALA A 22 -35.49 13.32 31.54
C ALA A 22 -34.53 12.18 31.17
N VAL A 23 -33.71 12.36 30.12
CA VAL A 23 -32.59 11.44 29.84
C VAL A 23 -31.46 11.72 30.83
N THR A 24 -31.54 11.09 32.01
CA THR A 24 -30.42 11.06 32.96
C THR A 24 -29.31 10.19 32.40
N ALA A 25 -28.19 10.79 31.99
CA ALA A 25 -26.98 10.05 31.68
C ALA A 25 -26.43 9.40 32.98
N PRO A 26 -26.23 8.07 33.03
CA PRO A 26 -25.64 7.41 34.19
C PRO A 26 -24.13 7.72 34.30
N ALA A 27 -23.58 7.54 35.51
CA ALA A 27 -22.23 7.97 35.85
C ALA A 27 -21.10 7.19 35.13
N ILE A 28 -19.97 7.87 34.96
CA ILE A 28 -18.73 7.28 34.44
C ILE A 28 -17.88 6.76 35.60
N ALA A 29 -17.76 5.43 35.73
CA ALA A 29 -16.51 4.71 35.99
C ALA A 29 -16.76 3.22 36.28
N ASP A 30 -16.27 2.34 35.42
CA ASP A 30 -15.30 1.32 35.85
C ASP A 30 -14.40 0.92 34.66
N ALA A 31 -13.25 0.29 34.93
CA ALA A 31 -12.15 0.17 33.98
C ALA A 31 -12.11 -1.17 33.24
N SER A 32 -12.25 -1.14 31.91
CA SER A 32 -11.79 -2.23 31.03
C SER A 32 -11.39 -1.70 29.64
N GLY A 33 -10.38 -2.33 29.02
CA GLY A 33 -9.90 -1.95 27.69
C GLY A 33 -10.83 -2.44 26.59
N ALA A 34 -11.38 -1.54 25.78
CA ALA A 34 -12.33 -1.88 24.73
C ALA A 34 -11.65 -2.51 23.51
N CYS A 35 -12.20 -3.63 23.04
CA CYS A 35 -11.73 -4.38 21.89
C CYS A 35 -12.32 -3.90 20.55
N ALA A 36 -11.91 -4.55 19.45
CA ALA A 36 -12.23 -4.13 18.09
C ALA A 36 -13.75 -3.90 17.87
N PRO A 37 -14.14 -2.83 17.14
CA PRO A 37 -15.55 -2.47 16.98
C PRO A 37 -16.34 -3.53 16.19
N GLN A 38 -17.64 -3.59 16.48
CA GLN A 38 -18.59 -4.49 15.84
C GLN A 38 -18.65 -4.27 14.33
N SER A 39 -18.65 -5.38 13.57
CA SER A 39 -18.64 -5.42 12.11
C SER A 39 -19.33 -6.70 11.64
N SER A 40 -19.89 -6.71 10.43
CA SER A 40 -20.69 -7.84 9.90
C SER A 40 -19.90 -9.15 9.72
N ASP A 41 -18.56 -9.07 9.68
CA ASP A 41 -17.64 -10.18 9.48
C ASP A 41 -17.22 -10.90 10.76
N ARG A 42 -17.62 -10.42 11.94
CA ARG A 42 -17.08 -10.89 13.22
C ARG A 42 -18.08 -10.93 14.37
N LEU A 43 -17.90 -11.93 15.23
CA LEU A 43 -18.48 -12.00 16.56
C LEU A 43 -17.41 -11.50 17.56
N VAL A 44 -17.78 -10.63 18.50
CA VAL A 44 -16.92 -10.11 19.59
C VAL A 44 -17.47 -10.52 20.97
N PRO A 45 -16.72 -10.38 22.08
CA PRO A 45 -17.10 -10.98 23.36
C PRO A 45 -18.42 -10.44 23.90
N GLY A 46 -19.22 -11.33 24.48
CA GLY A 46 -20.59 -11.07 24.92
C GLY A 46 -21.64 -11.21 23.82
N GLN A 47 -21.27 -11.28 22.53
CA GLN A 47 -22.24 -11.45 21.44
C GLN A 47 -22.66 -12.90 21.24
N THR A 48 -23.91 -13.05 20.80
CA THR A 48 -24.57 -14.34 20.55
C THR A 48 -25.24 -14.34 19.18
N LEU A 49 -25.19 -15.46 18.48
CA LEU A 49 -26.01 -15.76 17.29
C LEU A 49 -27.09 -16.77 17.66
N GLU A 50 -28.35 -16.43 17.40
CA GLU A 50 -29.52 -17.30 17.52
C GLU A 50 -29.78 -18.06 16.21
N VAL A 51 -30.57 -19.15 16.25
CA VAL A 51 -30.91 -19.96 15.07
C VAL A 51 -31.43 -19.10 13.90
N GLY A 52 -30.74 -19.20 12.75
CA GLY A 52 -30.96 -18.40 11.54
C GLY A 52 -29.97 -17.23 11.37
N GLN A 53 -29.31 -16.79 12.44
CA GLN A 53 -28.34 -15.68 12.41
C GLN A 53 -26.94 -16.13 11.97
N LYS A 54 -26.20 -15.20 11.37
CA LYS A 54 -24.87 -15.43 10.78
C LYS A 54 -24.04 -14.14 10.71
N ILE A 55 -22.73 -14.29 10.81
CA ILE A 55 -21.74 -13.31 10.37
C ILE A 55 -21.30 -13.61 8.93
N THR A 56 -20.90 -12.59 8.18
CA THR A 56 -20.70 -12.61 6.72
C THR A 56 -19.37 -11.97 6.36
N SER A 57 -18.51 -12.66 5.59
CA SER A 57 -17.20 -12.14 5.19
C SER A 57 -17.33 -10.79 4.47
N GLN A 58 -16.29 -9.95 4.54
CA GLN A 58 -16.33 -8.58 4.00
C GLN A 58 -16.58 -8.53 2.49
N ASN A 59 -16.23 -9.58 1.75
CA ASN A 59 -16.55 -9.73 0.32
C ASN A 59 -17.96 -10.32 0.03
N GLY A 60 -18.79 -10.57 1.04
CA GLY A 60 -20.12 -11.15 0.93
C GLY A 60 -20.17 -12.63 0.48
N ALA A 61 -19.03 -13.23 0.15
CA ALA A 61 -18.96 -14.54 -0.50
C ALA A 61 -19.13 -15.73 0.45
N TYR A 62 -18.94 -15.53 1.77
CA TYR A 62 -18.98 -16.58 2.77
C TYR A 62 -19.74 -16.15 4.03
N THR A 63 -20.41 -17.10 4.68
CA THR A 63 -21.14 -16.89 5.93
C THR A 63 -20.81 -17.97 6.95
N PHE A 64 -20.80 -17.59 8.22
CA PHE A 64 -20.73 -18.50 9.36
C PHE A 64 -21.85 -18.19 10.34
N GLY A 65 -22.61 -19.21 10.73
CA GLY A 65 -23.77 -19.02 11.58
C GLY A 65 -24.39 -20.34 11.97
N ILE A 66 -25.58 -20.25 12.56
CA ILE A 66 -26.31 -21.38 13.10
C ILE A 66 -27.61 -21.59 12.31
N GLU A 67 -27.78 -22.80 11.77
CA GLU A 67 -28.91 -23.22 10.94
C GLU A 67 -30.05 -23.80 11.77
N ALA A 68 -31.24 -23.93 11.15
CA ALA A 68 -32.40 -24.61 11.71
C ALA A 68 -32.02 -25.99 12.30
N GLY A 69 -32.51 -26.28 13.51
CA GLY A 69 -32.11 -27.47 14.29
C GLY A 69 -30.78 -27.33 15.06
N GLY A 70 -30.16 -26.15 15.05
CA GLY A 70 -28.99 -25.85 15.88
C GLY A 70 -27.69 -26.46 15.33
N THR A 71 -27.54 -26.50 14.01
CA THR A 71 -26.29 -26.92 13.33
C THR A 71 -25.45 -25.69 13.00
N ILE A 72 -24.21 -25.60 13.46
CA ILE A 72 -23.31 -24.51 13.04
C ILE A 72 -22.65 -24.84 11.69
N ALA A 73 -22.53 -23.86 10.81
CA ALA A 73 -22.14 -24.10 9.42
C ALA A 73 -21.35 -22.94 8.78
N ILE A 74 -20.46 -23.29 7.85
CA ILE A 74 -19.82 -22.37 6.91
C ILE A 74 -20.46 -22.59 5.53
N ARG A 75 -20.98 -21.53 4.90
CA ARG A 75 -21.58 -21.58 3.55
C ARG A 75 -21.01 -20.53 2.61
N THR A 76 -21.03 -20.84 1.32
CA THR A 76 -20.87 -19.85 0.23
C THR A 76 -22.13 -19.00 0.08
N SER A 77 -22.01 -17.86 -0.61
CA SER A 77 -23.14 -17.00 -1.01
C SER A 77 -24.19 -17.73 -1.85
N ALA A 78 -23.77 -18.72 -2.66
CA ALA A 78 -24.65 -19.63 -3.39
C ALA A 78 -25.30 -20.74 -2.51
N GLY A 79 -25.16 -20.66 -1.18
CA GLY A 79 -25.77 -21.58 -0.23
C GLY A 79 -25.07 -22.93 -0.06
N GLY A 80 -23.97 -23.19 -0.75
CA GLY A 80 -23.20 -24.44 -0.65
C GLY A 80 -22.46 -24.56 0.68
N ALA A 81 -22.64 -25.67 1.40
CA ALA A 81 -22.01 -25.88 2.69
C ALA A 81 -20.57 -26.42 2.58
N LEU A 82 -19.61 -25.65 3.12
CA LEU A 82 -18.18 -25.98 3.13
C LEU A 82 -17.78 -26.76 4.39
N TRP A 83 -18.50 -26.54 5.49
CA TRP A 83 -18.32 -27.21 6.78
C TRP A 83 -19.62 -27.15 7.57
N LYS A 84 -19.89 -28.17 8.41
CA LYS A 84 -20.98 -28.20 9.38
C LYS A 84 -20.56 -28.96 10.64
N HIS A 85 -21.10 -28.59 11.80
CA HIS A 85 -20.92 -29.30 13.06
C HIS A 85 -22.13 -29.16 13.99
N GLY A 86 -22.37 -30.20 14.79
CA GLY A 86 -23.39 -30.21 15.85
C GLY A 86 -24.84 -30.28 15.36
N ALA A 87 -25.73 -30.58 16.29
CA ALA A 87 -27.17 -30.42 16.17
C ALA A 87 -27.70 -30.21 17.60
N ALA A 88 -27.73 -28.95 18.05
CA ALA A 88 -28.01 -28.61 19.44
C ALA A 88 -29.52 -28.51 19.77
N GLY A 89 -30.39 -28.42 18.76
CA GLY A 89 -31.83 -28.21 18.90
C GLY A 89 -32.31 -26.92 18.24
N THR A 90 -33.62 -26.76 18.06
CA THR A 90 -34.25 -25.59 17.42
C THR A 90 -33.96 -24.26 18.08
N ASP A 91 -33.72 -24.27 19.40
CA ASP A 91 -33.64 -23.08 20.24
C ASP A 91 -32.24 -22.98 20.86
N SER A 92 -31.23 -23.04 19.98
CA SER A 92 -29.81 -23.08 20.34
C SER A 92 -29.10 -21.77 20.04
N THR A 93 -28.01 -21.51 20.75
CA THR A 93 -27.23 -20.26 20.61
C THR A 93 -25.75 -20.55 20.39
N LEU A 94 -25.09 -19.69 19.60
CA LEU A 94 -23.64 -19.67 19.42
C LEU A 94 -23.08 -18.36 19.98
N THR A 95 -22.45 -18.41 21.15
CA THR A 95 -22.00 -17.23 21.92
C THR A 95 -20.48 -17.16 21.97
N LEU A 96 -19.89 -15.97 21.76
CA LEU A 96 -18.50 -15.72 22.14
C LEU A 96 -18.50 -15.17 23.58
N THR A 97 -18.17 -16.02 24.55
CA THR A 97 -18.16 -15.65 25.97
C THR A 97 -16.97 -14.75 26.32
N THR A 98 -17.05 -14.06 27.45
CA THR A 98 -15.87 -13.52 28.15
C THR A 98 -15.42 -14.59 29.15
N PRO A 99 -14.16 -15.08 29.13
CA PRO A 99 -12.95 -14.43 28.59
C PRO A 99 -12.53 -14.85 27.17
N GLY A 100 -13.33 -15.61 26.41
CA GLY A 100 -13.05 -15.85 24.98
C GLY A 100 -13.50 -17.18 24.37
N ASP A 101 -14.27 -18.03 25.08
CA ASP A 101 -14.74 -19.29 24.51
C ASP A 101 -15.93 -19.05 23.56
N LEU A 102 -15.81 -19.50 22.30
CA LEU A 102 -16.92 -19.64 21.38
C LEU A 102 -17.68 -20.94 21.69
N GLU A 103 -18.95 -20.86 22.09
CA GLU A 103 -19.73 -22.00 22.57
C GLU A 103 -21.07 -22.14 21.86
N LEU A 104 -21.37 -23.35 21.39
CA LEU A 104 -22.69 -23.77 20.94
C LEU A 104 -23.45 -24.38 22.13
N ARG A 105 -24.57 -23.76 22.54
CA ARG A 105 -25.38 -24.16 23.70
C ARG A 105 -26.81 -24.53 23.30
N THR A 106 -27.42 -25.46 24.03
CA THR A 106 -28.86 -25.76 23.96
C THR A 106 -29.69 -24.69 24.65
N ALA A 107 -31.01 -24.69 24.43
CA ALA A 107 -31.98 -23.90 25.19
C ALA A 107 -31.85 -24.06 26.72
N SER A 108 -31.52 -25.27 27.18
CA SER A 108 -31.25 -25.60 28.58
C SER A 108 -29.85 -25.17 29.07
N GLY A 109 -29.13 -24.36 28.31
CA GLY A 109 -27.82 -23.81 28.64
C GLY A 109 -26.63 -24.77 28.46
N ALA A 110 -26.87 -26.03 28.12
CA ALA A 110 -25.82 -27.06 28.06
C ALA A 110 -24.92 -26.89 26.82
N VAL A 111 -23.61 -26.80 27.04
CA VAL A 111 -22.61 -26.66 25.97
C VAL A 111 -22.51 -27.97 25.18
N ARG A 112 -22.75 -27.92 23.87
CA ARG A 112 -22.65 -29.05 22.92
C ARG A 112 -21.34 -29.06 22.14
N TRP A 113 -20.75 -27.89 21.92
CA TRP A 113 -19.44 -27.71 21.31
C TRP A 113 -18.82 -26.40 21.79
N ARG A 114 -17.49 -26.35 21.91
CA ARG A 114 -16.76 -25.11 22.22
C ARG A 114 -15.39 -25.04 21.54
N SER A 115 -14.90 -23.82 21.33
CA SER A 115 -13.53 -23.54 20.88
C SER A 115 -13.00 -22.26 21.54
N ALA A 116 -11.82 -22.34 22.16
CA ALA A 116 -11.27 -21.25 22.96
C ALA A 116 -10.52 -20.22 22.11
N VAL A 117 -10.82 -18.93 22.26
CA VAL A 117 -10.01 -17.83 21.70
C VAL A 117 -9.35 -17.11 22.87
N THR A 118 -8.05 -17.36 23.09
CA THR A 118 -7.31 -16.76 24.23
C THR A 118 -6.42 -15.61 23.79
N GLY A 119 -6.47 -14.51 24.55
CA GLY A 119 -5.65 -13.31 24.37
C GLY A 119 -6.41 -12.04 24.74
N ALA A 120 -5.87 -10.87 24.38
CA ALA A 120 -6.37 -9.58 24.89
C ALA A 120 -7.73 -9.17 24.29
N CYS A 121 -7.99 -9.48 23.02
CA CYS A 121 -9.24 -9.12 22.33
C CYS A 121 -9.78 -10.27 21.46
N PRO A 122 -10.36 -11.32 22.08
CA PRO A 122 -10.88 -12.47 21.35
C PRO A 122 -12.05 -12.09 20.43
N ALA A 123 -11.98 -12.52 19.18
CA ALA A 123 -13.00 -12.35 18.17
C ALA A 123 -13.05 -13.59 17.26
N VAL A 124 -14.21 -13.88 16.68
CA VAL A 124 -14.40 -14.95 15.70
C VAL A 124 -14.79 -14.32 14.37
N VAL A 125 -13.97 -14.50 13.33
CA VAL A 125 -14.06 -13.74 12.07
C VAL A 125 -14.24 -14.68 10.88
N VAL A 126 -15.13 -14.33 9.94
CA VAL A 126 -15.24 -15.00 8.63
C VAL A 126 -14.33 -14.31 7.63
N LEU A 127 -13.30 -15.01 7.17
CA LEU A 127 -12.35 -14.47 6.21
C LEU A 127 -12.87 -14.57 4.78
N ASN A 128 -12.36 -13.69 3.93
CA ASN A 128 -12.68 -13.63 2.50
C ASN A 128 -12.19 -14.87 1.70
N ASP A 129 -11.46 -15.80 2.33
CA ASP A 129 -11.04 -17.10 1.77
C ASP A 129 -11.98 -18.26 2.14
N GLY A 130 -13.04 -17.98 2.91
CA GLY A 130 -14.01 -18.96 3.40
C GLY A 130 -13.63 -19.69 4.68
N ARG A 131 -12.48 -19.40 5.31
CA ARG A 131 -12.18 -19.89 6.67
C ARG A 131 -12.89 -19.06 7.73
N VAL A 132 -13.19 -19.70 8.85
CA VAL A 132 -13.59 -19.03 10.10
C VAL A 132 -12.45 -19.16 11.08
N VAL A 133 -12.07 -18.05 11.71
CA VAL A 133 -10.88 -17.98 12.56
C VAL A 133 -11.21 -17.43 13.93
N GLY A 134 -10.59 -17.99 14.98
CA GLY A 134 -10.48 -17.35 16.27
C GLY A 134 -9.21 -16.50 16.29
N ALA A 135 -9.32 -15.22 16.63
CA ALA A 135 -8.19 -14.28 16.66
C ALA A 135 -8.27 -13.37 17.89
N ASP A 136 -7.13 -12.90 18.42
CA ASP A 136 -7.06 -12.18 19.71
C ASP A 136 -6.77 -10.67 19.61
N GLY A 137 -6.93 -10.12 18.41
CA GLY A 137 -6.52 -8.75 18.06
C GLY A 137 -5.07 -8.63 17.59
N THR A 138 -4.24 -9.67 17.75
CA THR A 138 -2.83 -9.68 17.31
C THR A 138 -2.46 -10.83 16.39
N ALA A 139 -3.10 -12.00 16.53
CA ALA A 139 -2.83 -13.19 15.71
C ALA A 139 -4.07 -14.07 15.49
N GLU A 140 -4.05 -14.87 14.41
CA GLU A 140 -4.90 -16.07 14.29
C GLU A 140 -4.47 -17.08 15.37
N ARG A 141 -5.43 -17.57 16.17
CA ARG A 141 -5.23 -18.58 17.21
C ARG A 141 -5.68 -19.97 16.76
N TRP A 142 -6.71 -20.05 15.92
CA TRP A 142 -7.14 -21.26 15.22
C TRP A 142 -7.99 -20.92 13.99
N SER A 143 -8.15 -21.89 13.08
CA SER A 143 -9.13 -21.82 11.99
C SER A 143 -9.89 -23.13 11.77
N ILE A 144 -11.15 -23.02 11.35
CA ILE A 144 -11.99 -24.18 11.00
C ILE A 144 -11.64 -24.65 9.57
N PRO A 145 -11.25 -25.93 9.37
CA PRO A 145 -10.90 -26.45 8.06
C PRO A 145 -12.16 -26.72 7.21
N VAL A 146 -12.23 -26.07 6.05
CA VAL A 146 -13.31 -26.26 5.06
C VAL A 146 -13.05 -27.43 4.10
N LYS A 147 -14.08 -28.22 3.80
CA LYS A 147 -13.99 -29.28 2.79
C LYS A 147 -13.98 -28.65 1.39
N ARG A 148 -12.82 -28.73 0.71
CA ARG A 148 -12.72 -28.48 -0.73
C ARG A 148 -13.14 -29.73 -1.51
N ALA A 149 -13.44 -29.58 -2.79
CA ALA A 149 -13.82 -30.72 -3.65
C ALA A 149 -12.72 -31.79 -3.69
N LYS A 150 -13.12 -33.06 -3.82
CA LYS A 150 -12.22 -34.22 -3.66
C LYS A 150 -11.12 -34.25 -4.74
N ASN A 151 -9.88 -33.88 -4.37
CA ASN A 151 -8.63 -34.53 -4.83
C ASN A 151 -7.38 -33.91 -4.16
N ALA A 152 -7.28 -34.02 -2.84
CA ALA A 152 -6.01 -33.88 -2.10
C ALA A 152 -6.13 -34.56 -0.73
N THR A 153 -5.16 -35.41 -0.37
CA THR A 153 -5.10 -36.07 0.95
C THR A 153 -3.98 -35.44 1.77
N VAL A 154 -4.29 -34.96 2.97
CA VAL A 154 -3.34 -34.35 3.92
C VAL A 154 -3.62 -34.93 5.30
N PRO A 155 -2.60 -35.28 6.12
CA PRO A 155 -2.82 -35.92 7.42
C PRO A 155 -3.58 -35.01 8.41
N VAL A 156 -4.40 -35.64 9.24
CA VAL A 156 -5.25 -34.97 10.24
C VAL A 156 -4.54 -34.98 11.59
N VAL A 157 -4.42 -33.81 12.24
CA VAL A 157 -4.12 -33.72 13.67
C VAL A 157 -5.46 -33.71 14.41
N VAL A 158 -5.73 -34.75 15.20
CA VAL A 158 -6.92 -34.83 16.05
C VAL A 158 -6.57 -34.25 17.42
N ALA A 159 -7.15 -33.10 17.77
CA ALA A 159 -7.14 -32.62 19.14
C ALA A 159 -8.10 -33.48 19.99
N GLY A 160 -7.61 -34.01 21.11
CA GLY A 160 -8.37 -34.87 22.01
C GLY A 160 -9.49 -34.15 22.78
N THR A 161 -10.47 -34.91 23.24
CA THR A 161 -11.56 -34.41 24.10
C THR A 161 -11.04 -33.93 25.46
N PRO A 162 -11.35 -32.71 25.91
CA PRO A 162 -10.93 -32.22 27.22
C PRO A 162 -11.82 -32.74 28.36
N THR A 163 -11.21 -33.37 29.36
CA THR A 163 -11.78 -33.54 30.71
C THR A 163 -11.34 -32.39 31.61
N PRO A 164 -12.17 -31.95 32.57
CA PRO A 164 -11.83 -30.84 33.46
C PRO A 164 -10.94 -31.29 34.64
N SER A 165 -9.90 -30.53 34.93
CA SER A 165 -9.24 -30.51 36.24
C SER A 165 -8.69 -29.12 36.50
N ALA A 166 -8.70 -28.68 37.76
CA ALA A 166 -8.48 -27.28 38.13
C ALA A 166 -7.28 -27.11 39.06
N THR A 167 -6.21 -26.48 38.57
CA THR A 167 -5.10 -25.98 39.39
C THR A 167 -4.60 -24.67 38.79
N PRO A 168 -4.62 -23.54 39.52
CA PRO A 168 -4.11 -22.26 39.01
C PRO A 168 -2.58 -22.18 39.10
N LEU A 169 -1.96 -21.58 38.09
CA LEU A 169 -0.56 -21.13 38.07
C LEU A 169 -0.51 -19.64 37.67
N PRO A 170 0.58 -18.91 37.98
CA PRO A 170 0.46 -17.62 38.65
C PRO A 170 0.01 -16.46 37.77
N VAL A 171 -0.64 -15.48 38.41
CA VAL A 171 -1.03 -14.20 37.83
C VAL A 171 0.22 -13.41 37.45
N LEU A 172 0.44 -13.19 36.16
CA LEU A 172 1.40 -12.19 35.68
C LEU A 172 0.74 -10.81 35.68
N SER A 173 1.29 -9.89 36.47
CA SER A 173 0.81 -8.52 36.60
C SER A 173 0.87 -7.72 35.29
N ALA A 174 0.02 -6.69 35.18
CA ALA A 174 -0.23 -5.95 33.95
C ALA A 174 1.03 -5.41 33.24
N THR A 175 1.18 -5.77 31.96
CA THR A 175 2.29 -5.33 31.10
C THR A 175 2.11 -3.89 30.64
N THR A 176 3.12 -3.04 30.87
CA THR A 176 3.11 -1.62 30.52
C THR A 176 3.43 -1.36 29.04
N CYS A 177 2.99 -0.21 28.52
CA CYS A 177 3.34 0.26 27.17
C CYS A 177 4.86 0.44 27.03
N THR A 178 5.54 -0.45 26.30
CA THR A 178 7.00 -0.48 26.21
C THR A 178 7.56 0.65 25.36
N ALA A 179 8.55 1.38 25.90
CA ALA A 179 9.25 2.46 25.19
C ALA A 179 10.15 1.94 24.05
N ARG A 180 10.33 2.75 23.01
CA ARG A 180 11.25 2.53 21.88
C ARG A 180 11.83 3.87 21.39
N ALA A 181 12.98 3.84 20.72
CA ALA A 181 13.69 5.06 20.28
C ALA A 181 12.94 5.90 19.21
N ASP A 182 11.91 5.32 18.59
CA ASP A 182 11.11 5.93 17.52
C ASP A 182 9.84 6.65 18.01
N ARG A 183 9.52 6.52 19.30
CA ARG A 183 8.24 6.96 19.85
C ARG A 183 8.34 7.49 21.28
N LEU A 184 7.67 8.62 21.53
CA LEU A 184 7.38 9.10 22.88
C LEU A 184 6.06 8.48 23.32
N VAL A 185 6.05 7.76 24.45
CA VAL A 185 4.82 7.16 25.01
C VAL A 185 4.26 7.99 26.16
N ALA A 186 3.00 7.77 26.52
CA ALA A 186 2.32 8.45 27.61
C ALA A 186 3.14 8.45 28.92
N GLY A 187 3.21 9.61 29.58
CA GLY A 187 4.03 9.88 30.77
C GLY A 187 5.48 10.31 30.49
N GLN A 188 5.98 10.19 29.25
CA GLN A 188 7.37 10.55 28.94
C GLN A 188 7.58 12.04 28.59
N SER A 189 8.84 12.47 28.63
CA SER A 189 9.26 13.83 28.30
C SER A 189 10.57 13.87 27.51
N LEU A 190 10.71 14.85 26.62
CA LEU A 190 11.95 15.22 25.95
C LEU A 190 12.45 16.56 26.51
N THR A 191 13.64 16.56 27.09
CA THR A 191 14.37 17.75 27.55
C THR A 191 15.44 18.15 26.55
N ALA A 192 16.11 19.29 26.75
CA ALA A 192 17.20 19.77 25.88
C ALA A 192 18.24 18.67 25.53
N GLY A 193 18.56 18.55 24.25
CA GLY A 193 19.42 17.50 23.67
C GLY A 193 18.73 16.15 23.43
N LYS A 194 17.55 15.91 24.01
CA LYS A 194 16.78 14.66 23.84
C LYS A 194 15.78 14.77 22.70
N GLY A 195 15.53 13.64 22.05
CA GLY A 195 14.61 13.51 20.93
C GLY A 195 14.39 12.07 20.54
N ILE A 196 13.36 11.84 19.73
CA ILE A 196 13.03 10.58 19.06
C ILE A 196 13.40 10.69 17.58
N THR A 197 13.74 9.55 16.96
CA THR A 197 14.18 9.48 15.55
C THR A 197 13.24 8.59 14.75
N SER A 198 12.98 8.89 13.47
CA SER A 198 12.16 8.05 12.60
C SER A 198 12.72 6.63 12.46
N ALA A 199 11.86 5.67 12.08
CA ALA A 199 12.25 4.26 11.97
C ALA A 199 13.32 4.04 10.89
N ASN A 200 13.29 4.83 9.81
CA ASN A 200 14.33 4.88 8.77
C ASN A 200 15.58 5.68 9.18
N GLY A 201 15.65 6.23 10.39
CA GLY A 201 16.79 7.00 10.90
C GLY A 201 16.96 8.42 10.33
N ARG A 202 16.20 8.83 9.30
CA ARG A 202 16.43 10.05 8.50
C ARG A 202 15.98 11.36 9.17
N TYR A 203 15.05 11.30 10.13
CA TYR A 203 14.44 12.48 10.74
C TYR A 203 14.41 12.40 12.26
N ARG A 204 14.72 13.50 12.95
CA ARG A 204 14.74 13.58 14.42
C ARG A 204 13.83 14.69 14.92
N PHE A 205 12.93 14.37 15.85
CA PHE A 205 12.14 15.33 16.60
C PHE A 205 12.75 15.51 17.98
N ALA A 206 13.30 16.69 18.26
CA ALA A 206 14.10 16.95 19.45
C ALA A 206 13.90 18.36 20.00
N VAL A 207 14.08 18.49 21.32
CA VAL A 207 14.38 19.79 21.94
C VAL A 207 15.89 19.99 21.78
N ALA A 208 16.29 21.05 21.07
CA ALA A 208 17.69 21.40 20.85
C ALA A 208 18.38 21.86 22.16
N THR A 209 19.69 22.03 22.12
CA THR A 209 20.48 22.53 23.27
C THR A 209 20.16 23.98 23.65
N ASP A 210 19.70 24.79 22.69
CA ASP A 210 19.14 26.14 22.92
C ASP A 210 17.65 26.13 23.33
N GLY A 211 17.08 24.95 23.59
CA GLY A 211 15.70 24.75 24.02
C GLY A 211 14.66 24.83 22.89
N ALA A 212 15.03 25.20 21.67
CA ALA A 212 14.10 25.24 20.53
C ALA A 212 13.62 23.83 20.13
N LEU A 213 12.35 23.69 19.79
CA LEU A 213 11.79 22.42 19.31
C LEU A 213 11.97 22.33 17.79
N ALA A 214 12.57 21.24 17.30
CA ALA A 214 12.89 21.07 15.89
C ALA A 214 12.53 19.68 15.36
N ILE A 215 12.26 19.63 14.06
CA ILE A 215 12.35 18.43 13.23
C ILE A 215 13.55 18.62 12.30
N THR A 216 14.59 17.80 12.46
CA THR A 216 15.85 17.91 11.69
C THR A 216 16.09 16.68 10.82
N SER A 217 16.62 16.90 9.62
CA SER A 217 17.32 15.86 8.85
C SER A 217 18.53 15.37 9.65
N THR A 218 18.73 14.06 9.76
CA THR A 218 19.89 13.48 10.46
C THR A 218 21.13 13.41 9.58
N SER A 219 20.98 13.40 8.25
CA SER A 219 22.09 13.35 7.29
C SER A 219 22.71 14.72 7.01
N THR A 220 21.92 15.80 7.11
CA THR A 220 22.39 17.18 6.84
C THR A 220 22.36 18.10 8.06
N GLY A 221 21.70 17.70 9.16
CA GLY A 221 21.48 18.55 10.33
C GLY A 221 20.43 19.65 10.15
N ASN A 222 19.98 19.91 8.91
CA ASN A 222 19.06 21.01 8.60
C ASN A 222 17.69 20.81 9.27
N ALA A 223 17.15 21.90 9.83
CA ALA A 223 15.82 21.93 10.43
C ALA A 223 14.74 22.12 9.35
N LEU A 224 13.91 21.08 9.15
CA LEU A 224 12.76 21.09 8.24
C LEU A 224 11.57 21.84 8.84
N TRP A 225 11.50 21.88 10.17
CA TRP A 225 10.58 22.70 10.94
C TRP A 225 11.22 23.06 12.28
N ARG A 226 10.98 24.29 12.76
CA ARG A 226 11.51 24.78 14.04
C ARG A 226 10.53 25.72 14.73
N LYS A 227 10.42 25.62 16.05
CA LYS A 227 9.68 26.52 16.94
C LYS A 227 10.65 27.04 18.01
N ALA A 228 10.62 28.36 18.24
CA ALA A 228 11.48 29.03 19.21
C ALA A 228 11.23 28.54 20.65
N SER A 229 12.26 28.66 21.50
CA SER A 229 12.20 28.22 22.90
C SER A 229 11.23 29.06 23.74
N PRO A 230 10.36 28.46 24.58
CA PRO A 230 9.57 29.18 25.58
C PRO A 230 10.41 29.70 26.76
N GLY A 231 11.66 29.26 26.94
CA GLY A 231 12.51 29.68 28.05
C GLY A 231 13.53 28.61 28.47
N ALA A 232 14.27 28.91 29.54
CA ALA A 232 15.26 27.99 30.10
C ALA A 232 14.57 26.75 30.71
N GLY A 233 15.05 25.55 30.36
CA GLY A 233 14.43 24.29 30.79
C GLY A 233 13.21 23.87 29.96
N ALA A 234 13.05 24.40 28.75
CA ALA A 234 12.03 23.97 27.80
C ALA A 234 12.00 22.44 27.62
N ALA A 235 10.81 21.85 27.64
CA ALA A 235 10.59 20.42 27.47
C ALA A 235 9.30 20.13 26.69
N VAL A 236 9.29 19.03 25.94
CA VAL A 236 8.08 18.40 25.41
C VAL A 236 7.64 17.31 26.39
N LYS A 237 6.37 17.27 26.79
CA LYS A 237 5.80 16.25 27.69
C LYS A 237 4.54 15.66 27.07
N LEU A 238 4.41 14.34 27.06
CA LEU A 238 3.18 13.66 26.68
C LEU A 238 2.46 13.16 27.93
N ALA A 239 1.38 13.83 28.32
CA ALA A 239 0.59 13.43 29.48
C ALA A 239 -0.27 12.18 29.20
N THR A 240 -0.76 11.54 30.26
CA THR A 240 -1.49 10.25 30.19
C THR A 240 -2.91 10.36 29.63
N ASP A 241 -3.49 11.56 29.67
CA ASP A 241 -4.72 11.98 28.98
C ASP A 241 -4.54 12.12 27.45
N GLY A 242 -3.30 12.04 26.97
CA GLY A 242 -2.92 12.22 25.57
C GLY A 242 -2.62 13.67 25.16
N THR A 243 -2.44 14.58 26.13
CA THR A 243 -2.07 15.97 25.85
C THR A 243 -0.55 16.11 25.71
N LEU A 244 -0.08 16.38 24.49
CA LEU A 244 1.31 16.74 24.21
C LEU A 244 1.52 18.25 24.43
N THR A 245 2.45 18.62 25.29
CA THR A 245 2.72 20.03 25.67
C THR A 245 4.19 20.36 25.50
N TYR A 246 4.50 21.53 24.94
CA TYR A 246 5.84 22.11 24.85
C TYR A 246 5.90 23.43 25.62
N ALA A 247 6.64 23.43 26.74
CA ALA A 247 6.59 24.50 27.74
C ALA A 247 7.91 24.67 28.51
N SER A 248 8.07 25.83 29.15
CA SER A 248 9.12 26.19 30.10
C SER A 248 8.49 26.78 31.35
N GLY A 249 8.57 26.11 32.49
CA GLY A 249 7.84 26.51 33.70
C GLY A 249 6.33 26.55 33.45
N SER A 250 5.69 27.69 33.71
CA SER A 250 4.29 27.97 33.38
C SER A 250 4.05 28.47 31.95
N ALA A 251 5.11 28.81 31.18
CA ALA A 251 4.99 29.34 29.83
C ALA A 251 4.85 28.21 28.80
N VAL A 252 3.64 28.05 28.25
CA VAL A 252 3.31 27.05 27.22
C VAL A 252 3.40 27.67 25.82
N ALA A 253 4.31 27.17 24.98
CA ALA A 253 4.50 27.67 23.60
C ALA A 253 3.79 26.83 22.53
N TRP A 254 3.32 25.63 22.88
CA TRP A 254 2.47 24.79 22.04
C TRP A 254 1.83 23.66 22.85
N THR A 255 0.60 23.30 22.52
CA THR A 255 -0.12 22.14 23.05
C THR A 255 -0.90 21.48 21.92
N GLN A 256 -1.00 20.16 21.95
CA GLN A 256 -1.79 19.37 21.03
C GLN A 256 -2.36 18.16 21.78
N SER A 257 -3.68 18.12 21.98
CA SER A 257 -4.34 16.97 22.61
C SER A 257 -4.88 15.99 21.56
N SER A 258 -4.82 14.69 21.87
CA SER A 258 -5.39 13.62 21.05
C SER A 258 -6.78 13.16 21.50
N GLY A 259 -7.30 13.65 22.64
CA GLY A 259 -8.61 13.24 23.17
C GLY A 259 -8.75 11.73 23.40
N SER A 260 -7.66 11.05 23.76
CA SER A 260 -7.55 9.60 23.75
C SER A 260 -6.48 9.16 24.75
N ALA A 261 -6.78 8.18 25.59
CA ALA A 261 -5.83 7.62 26.56
C ALA A 261 -4.72 6.82 25.87
N CYS A 262 -3.49 6.94 26.38
CA CYS A 262 -2.30 6.24 25.88
C CYS A 262 -2.00 6.39 24.36
N PRO A 263 -1.92 7.62 23.81
CA PRO A 263 -1.38 7.80 22.47
C PRO A 263 0.15 7.63 22.48
N VAL A 264 0.71 7.50 21.28
CA VAL A 264 2.15 7.58 21.03
C VAL A 264 2.45 8.70 20.04
N VAL A 265 3.55 9.40 20.24
CA VAL A 265 4.05 10.40 19.28
C VAL A 265 5.23 9.78 18.54
N VAL A 266 5.09 9.63 17.23
CA VAL A 266 6.04 8.93 16.35
C VAL A 266 6.59 9.91 15.33
N VAL A 267 7.89 9.85 15.05
CA VAL A 267 8.47 10.50 13.86
C VAL A 267 8.31 9.53 12.70
N ARG A 268 7.54 9.91 11.68
CA ARG A 268 7.34 9.09 10.49
C ARG A 268 8.47 9.27 9.50
N ASP A 269 8.61 8.26 8.65
CA ASP A 269 9.67 8.15 7.65
C ASP A 269 9.55 9.16 6.48
N ASP A 270 8.50 10.00 6.47
CA ASP A 270 8.31 11.15 5.57
C ASP A 270 8.62 12.51 6.24
N GLY A 271 9.28 12.50 7.41
CA GLY A 271 9.65 13.70 8.16
C GLY A 271 8.51 14.35 8.96
N ARG A 272 7.30 13.76 8.99
CA ARG A 272 6.19 14.26 9.82
C ARG A 272 6.22 13.64 11.21
N VAL A 273 5.90 14.43 12.23
CA VAL A 273 5.65 13.94 13.59
C VAL A 273 4.16 13.79 13.79
N THR A 274 3.71 12.58 14.16
CA THR A 274 2.28 12.25 14.33
C THR A 274 1.99 11.76 15.74
N GLY A 275 0.92 12.29 16.35
CA GLY A 275 0.25 11.65 17.47
C GLY A 275 -0.73 10.60 16.94
N ALA A 276 -0.63 9.37 17.44
CA ALA A 276 -1.45 8.24 17.01
C ALA A 276 -1.92 7.41 18.21
N ALA A 277 -3.12 6.84 18.11
CA ALA A 277 -3.63 5.84 19.04
C ALA A 277 -4.43 4.77 18.25
N GLY A 278 -4.34 3.50 18.67
CA GLY A 278 -5.03 2.39 17.99
C GLY A 278 -4.70 2.26 16.49
N GLY A 279 -3.50 2.66 16.05
CA GLY A 279 -3.10 2.69 14.63
C GLY A 279 -3.63 3.87 13.82
N LYS A 280 -4.57 4.67 14.36
CA LYS A 280 -5.08 5.89 13.70
C LYS A 280 -4.16 7.08 13.99
N VAL A 281 -3.74 7.80 12.95
CA VAL A 281 -3.13 9.13 13.08
C VAL A 281 -4.23 10.12 13.50
N LEU A 282 -4.02 10.81 14.61
CA LEU A 282 -4.97 11.75 15.21
C LEU A 282 -4.58 13.21 14.89
N TRP A 283 -3.29 13.49 14.74
CA TRP A 283 -2.76 14.76 14.26
C TRP A 283 -1.36 14.58 13.65
N SER A 284 -0.89 15.56 12.88
CA SER A 284 0.44 15.57 12.27
C SER A 284 1.03 16.98 12.23
N ILE A 285 2.34 17.11 12.43
CA ILE A 285 3.10 18.35 12.23
C ILE A 285 4.37 18.10 11.37
N PRO A 286 4.83 19.10 10.59
CA PRO A 286 4.11 20.32 10.24
C PRO A 286 2.97 20.03 9.24
N SER A 287 1.97 20.92 9.21
CA SER A 287 0.80 20.80 8.30
C SER A 287 1.21 20.82 6.83
N THR A 288 2.27 21.55 6.52
CA THR A 288 2.99 21.53 5.24
C THR A 288 4.47 21.29 5.52
N ILE A 289 5.06 20.31 4.84
CA ILE A 289 6.51 20.20 4.66
C ILE A 289 6.78 20.87 3.30
N PRO A 290 7.65 21.89 3.19
CA PRO A 290 8.13 22.33 1.89
C PRO A 290 8.86 21.17 1.22
N ALA A 291 8.71 21.01 -0.11
CA ALA A 291 9.44 19.97 -0.84
C ALA A 291 10.94 20.10 -0.53
N PRO A 292 11.69 18.99 -0.35
CA PRO A 292 13.04 19.03 0.19
C PRO A 292 13.91 19.97 -0.65
N ASP A 293 14.41 21.03 -0.02
CA ASP A 293 15.21 22.05 -0.69
C ASP A 293 16.42 21.40 -1.36
N VAL A 294 16.43 21.42 -2.70
CA VAL A 294 17.60 21.07 -3.49
C VAL A 294 18.64 22.14 -3.22
N VAL A 295 19.56 21.85 -2.30
CA VAL A 295 20.65 22.75 -1.90
C VAL A 295 21.62 22.90 -3.07
N THR A 296 21.25 23.78 -3.99
CA THR A 296 22.10 24.22 -5.08
C THR A 296 23.32 24.89 -4.45
N PRO A 297 24.55 24.41 -4.68
CA PRO A 297 25.73 25.04 -4.11
C PRO A 297 25.84 26.47 -4.62
N ALA A 298 26.03 27.43 -3.71
CA ALA A 298 26.15 28.83 -4.07
C ALA A 298 27.37 29.03 -4.99
N PRO A 299 27.23 29.79 -6.11
CA PRO A 299 28.33 29.99 -7.04
C PRO A 299 29.45 30.82 -6.38
N THR A 300 30.68 30.33 -6.47
CA THR A 300 31.88 31.06 -6.04
C THR A 300 31.95 32.42 -6.76
N PRO A 301 32.16 33.55 -6.06
CA PRO A 301 32.21 34.85 -6.70
C PRO A 301 33.45 35.00 -7.59
N THR A 302 33.23 35.09 -8.90
CA THR A 302 34.25 35.51 -9.88
C THR A 302 34.68 36.96 -9.57
N PRO A 303 35.98 37.29 -9.59
CA PRO A 303 36.45 38.65 -9.28
C PRO A 303 35.91 39.68 -10.28
N THR A 304 35.26 40.72 -9.77
CA THR A 304 34.61 41.78 -10.57
C THR A 304 35.64 42.76 -11.12
N THR A 305 35.64 43.01 -12.43
CA THR A 305 36.35 44.14 -13.05
C THR A 305 35.51 45.42 -12.97
N THR A 306 36.15 46.53 -12.60
CA THR A 306 35.49 47.83 -12.40
C THR A 306 35.07 48.48 -13.73
N PRO A 307 33.78 48.84 -13.93
CA PRO A 307 33.35 49.71 -15.02
C PRO A 307 33.32 51.19 -14.60
N THR A 308 33.73 52.07 -15.51
CA THR A 308 33.77 53.54 -15.40
C THR A 308 32.35 54.14 -15.25
N PRO A 309 32.16 55.26 -14.51
CA PRO A 309 30.88 55.95 -14.43
C PRO A 309 30.40 56.54 -15.76
N THR A 310 29.09 56.50 -15.99
CA THR A 310 28.38 57.01 -17.19
C THR A 310 27.47 58.20 -16.79
N PRO A 311 27.39 59.29 -17.59
CA PRO A 311 26.67 60.50 -17.19
C PRO A 311 25.13 60.48 -17.41
N THR A 312 24.47 61.31 -16.57
CA THR A 312 23.19 62.03 -16.66
C THR A 312 22.16 61.71 -17.77
N PRO A 313 20.86 61.55 -17.44
CA PRO A 313 19.79 61.28 -18.41
C PRO A 313 19.24 62.52 -19.16
N THR A 314 18.60 62.26 -20.31
CA THR A 314 17.91 63.23 -21.18
C THR A 314 16.39 62.90 -21.20
N PRO A 315 15.47 63.90 -21.23
CA PRO A 315 14.06 63.70 -20.86
C PRO A 315 13.15 62.98 -21.89
N THR A 316 12.01 62.52 -21.37
CA THR A 316 10.97 61.68 -21.98
C THR A 316 10.15 62.36 -23.08
N ALA A 317 9.68 61.58 -24.07
CA ALA A 317 8.64 61.98 -25.03
C ALA A 317 7.29 61.29 -24.72
N THR A 318 6.18 62.03 -24.94
CA THR A 318 4.81 61.67 -24.53
C THR A 318 4.20 60.50 -25.32
N ALA A 319 3.41 59.65 -24.65
CA ALA A 319 2.72 58.52 -25.27
C ALA A 319 1.27 58.85 -25.71
N THR A 320 0.88 58.37 -26.89
CA THR A 320 -0.46 58.50 -27.50
C THR A 320 -1.49 57.54 -26.85
N PRO A 321 -2.76 57.93 -26.65
CA PRO A 321 -3.77 57.05 -26.05
C PRO A 321 -4.13 55.82 -26.92
N LYS A 322 -4.47 54.71 -26.25
CA LYS A 322 -4.81 53.41 -26.84
C LYS A 322 -6.33 53.17 -26.81
N PRO A 323 -6.96 52.60 -27.86
CA PRO A 323 -8.42 52.40 -27.91
C PRO A 323 -8.96 51.31 -26.96
N THR A 324 -10.23 51.46 -26.59
CA THR A 324 -10.98 50.64 -25.64
C THR A 324 -11.32 49.23 -26.17
N PRO A 325 -11.19 48.15 -25.38
CA PRO A 325 -11.64 46.80 -25.77
C PRO A 325 -13.17 46.63 -25.81
N ALA A 326 -13.64 45.72 -26.65
CA ALA A 326 -15.03 45.25 -26.70
C ALA A 326 -15.34 44.26 -25.54
N PRO A 327 -16.63 44.09 -25.14
CA PRO A 327 -17.00 43.25 -24.00
C PRO A 327 -16.75 41.75 -24.23
N THR A 328 -16.28 41.08 -23.18
CA THR A 328 -15.95 39.65 -23.16
C THR A 328 -17.21 38.77 -23.01
N PRO A 329 -17.35 37.66 -23.75
CA PRO A 329 -18.47 36.73 -23.57
C PRO A 329 -18.38 35.95 -22.25
N THR A 330 -19.53 35.67 -21.65
CA THR A 330 -19.67 34.91 -20.39
C THR A 330 -19.13 33.47 -20.54
N PRO A 331 -18.30 32.96 -19.60
CA PRO A 331 -17.75 31.62 -19.71
C PRO A 331 -18.79 30.52 -19.41
N THR A 332 -18.85 29.53 -20.29
CA THR A 332 -19.53 28.24 -20.05
C THR A 332 -18.90 27.52 -18.84
N PRO A 333 -19.69 26.87 -17.95
CA PRO A 333 -19.14 26.18 -16.79
C PRO A 333 -18.16 25.07 -17.19
N VAL A 334 -16.97 25.08 -16.58
CA VAL A 334 -15.89 24.12 -16.81
C VAL A 334 -16.21 22.81 -16.07
N PRO A 335 -16.06 21.63 -16.71
CA PRO A 335 -16.20 20.34 -16.03
C PRO A 335 -15.24 20.21 -14.84
N VAL A 336 -15.74 19.70 -13.71
CA VAL A 336 -14.94 19.50 -12.50
C VAL A 336 -13.80 18.49 -12.80
N PRO A 337 -12.52 18.81 -12.52
CA PRO A 337 -11.43 17.87 -12.73
C PRO A 337 -11.54 16.67 -11.78
N PRO A 338 -11.10 15.47 -12.18
CA PRO A 338 -11.14 14.30 -11.32
C PRO A 338 -10.38 14.54 -10.02
N SER A 339 -10.97 14.12 -8.90
CA SER A 339 -10.42 14.34 -7.57
C SER A 339 -9.04 13.70 -7.42
N LYS A 340 -8.08 14.47 -6.88
CA LYS A 340 -6.76 13.94 -6.48
C LYS A 340 -6.95 12.69 -5.60
N PRO A 341 -6.26 11.56 -5.88
CA PRO A 341 -6.41 10.35 -5.09
C PRO A 341 -6.19 10.59 -3.60
N THR A 342 -7.05 9.98 -2.77
CA THR A 342 -6.90 9.99 -1.31
C THR A 342 -5.55 9.37 -0.93
N PRO A 343 -4.76 9.98 -0.02
CA PRO A 343 -3.51 9.39 0.44
C PRO A 343 -3.73 7.97 0.98
N GLY A 344 -3.03 6.98 0.38
CA GLY A 344 -3.21 5.55 0.67
C GLY A 344 -4.01 4.77 -0.39
N THR A 345 -4.65 5.43 -1.36
CA THR A 345 -5.32 4.75 -2.49
C THR A 345 -4.31 4.30 -3.55
N ARG A 346 -4.32 3.01 -3.89
CA ARG A 346 -3.58 2.47 -5.04
C ARG A 346 -4.29 2.84 -6.35
N VAL A 347 -3.54 3.33 -7.33
CA VAL A 347 -4.08 3.74 -8.64
C VAL A 347 -3.42 2.97 -9.80
N ALA A 348 -4.24 2.55 -10.76
CA ALA A 348 -3.83 1.63 -11.81
C ALA A 348 -2.75 2.22 -12.74
N ALA A 349 -2.80 3.53 -13.00
CA ALA A 349 -1.80 4.28 -13.77
C ALA A 349 -0.43 4.47 -13.08
N LEU A 350 -0.25 3.98 -11.85
CA LEU A 350 1.05 3.87 -11.18
C LEU A 350 1.41 2.41 -10.92
N HIS A 351 0.49 1.65 -10.33
CA HIS A 351 0.70 0.25 -9.97
C HIS A 351 -0.43 -0.61 -10.55
N PRO A 352 -0.28 -1.10 -11.79
CA PRO A 352 -1.36 -1.74 -12.54
C PRO A 352 -1.73 -3.16 -12.06
N PHE A 353 -2.88 -3.61 -12.56
CA PHE A 353 -3.53 -4.91 -12.38
C PHE A 353 -4.10 -5.17 -10.99
N ALA A 354 -5.14 -6.01 -10.91
CA ALA A 354 -5.75 -6.42 -9.64
C ALA A 354 -4.71 -6.97 -8.65
N SER A 355 -4.92 -6.84 -7.34
CA SER A 355 -4.01 -7.42 -6.34
C SER A 355 -3.94 -8.94 -6.40
N SER A 356 -4.99 -9.57 -6.95
CA SER A 356 -5.05 -11.00 -7.29
C SER A 356 -4.29 -11.39 -8.58
N ALA A 357 -3.82 -10.43 -9.39
CA ALA A 357 -3.02 -10.73 -10.57
C ALA A 357 -1.62 -11.25 -10.18
N PHE A 358 -1.03 -12.11 -11.00
CA PHE A 358 0.29 -12.69 -10.70
C PHE A 358 1.39 -11.63 -10.54
N TRP A 359 1.26 -10.51 -11.26
CA TRP A 359 2.15 -9.35 -11.14
C TRP A 359 2.32 -8.90 -9.69
N ASN A 360 1.23 -8.93 -8.94
CA ASN A 360 1.07 -8.33 -7.62
C ASN A 360 1.02 -9.40 -6.50
N THR A 361 1.20 -10.66 -6.88
CA THR A 361 1.16 -11.81 -5.98
C THR A 361 2.57 -12.13 -5.49
N ALA A 362 2.84 -11.85 -4.21
CA ALA A 362 4.11 -12.19 -3.58
C ALA A 362 4.40 -13.70 -3.63
N ILE A 363 5.69 -14.05 -3.68
CA ILE A 363 6.21 -15.40 -3.49
C ILE A 363 5.69 -15.98 -2.17
N GLY A 364 5.36 -17.27 -2.18
CA GLY A 364 4.90 -17.99 -1.01
C GLY A 364 5.93 -18.96 -0.44
N SER A 365 5.74 -19.35 0.81
CA SER A 365 6.64 -20.25 1.56
C SER A 365 6.79 -21.66 0.97
N GLY A 366 5.98 -22.03 -0.03
CA GLY A 366 6.08 -23.27 -0.79
C GLY A 366 7.02 -23.21 -2.00
N ALA A 367 7.66 -22.07 -2.28
CA ALA A 367 8.55 -21.90 -3.44
C ALA A 367 9.76 -22.84 -3.42
N LYS A 368 9.95 -23.58 -4.51
CA LYS A 368 11.03 -24.54 -4.72
C LYS A 368 12.09 -23.98 -5.66
N TYR A 369 13.13 -23.41 -5.07
CA TYR A 369 14.28 -22.85 -5.77
C TYR A 369 15.22 -23.95 -6.28
N GLU A 370 15.70 -23.80 -7.51
CA GLU A 370 16.83 -24.58 -8.04
C GLU A 370 18.16 -24.28 -7.29
N SER A 371 19.15 -25.16 -7.43
CA SER A 371 20.55 -24.84 -7.07
C SER A 371 21.19 -23.92 -8.12
N ALA A 372 22.24 -23.19 -7.75
CA ALA A 372 23.03 -22.39 -8.71
C ALA A 372 23.61 -23.22 -9.88
N SER A 373 23.84 -24.51 -9.65
CA SER A 373 24.36 -25.47 -10.63
C SER A 373 23.29 -26.24 -11.43
N SER A 374 22.00 -26.03 -11.13
CA SER A 374 20.90 -26.64 -11.90
C SER A 374 20.84 -26.05 -13.29
N LYS A 375 20.52 -26.86 -14.31
CA LYS A 375 20.73 -26.48 -15.72
C LYS A 375 20.07 -25.17 -16.13
N ALA A 376 18.85 -24.90 -15.67
CA ALA A 376 18.12 -23.68 -16.04
C ALA A 376 18.70 -22.44 -15.33
N THR A 377 18.96 -22.54 -14.02
CA THR A 377 19.63 -21.48 -13.24
C THR A 377 21.05 -21.21 -13.71
N ALA A 378 21.85 -22.24 -13.99
CA ALA A 378 23.22 -22.07 -14.50
C ALA A 378 23.22 -21.40 -15.89
N ASN A 379 22.25 -21.73 -16.75
CA ASN A 379 22.08 -21.08 -18.05
C ASN A 379 21.58 -19.62 -17.92
N PHE A 380 20.76 -19.30 -16.92
CA PHE A 380 20.42 -17.91 -16.60
C PHE A 380 21.67 -17.13 -16.17
N LEU A 381 22.46 -17.68 -15.24
CA LEU A 381 23.62 -17.05 -14.61
C LEU A 381 24.84 -16.92 -15.53
N SER A 382 24.86 -17.58 -16.69
CA SER A 382 25.93 -17.42 -17.70
C SER A 382 25.80 -16.13 -18.54
N GLY A 383 24.80 -15.30 -18.26
CA GLY A 383 24.52 -14.04 -18.95
C GLY A 383 25.24 -12.82 -18.39
N LYS A 384 24.90 -11.66 -18.97
CA LYS A 384 25.35 -10.34 -18.53
C LYS A 384 24.15 -9.53 -18.03
N PRO A 385 24.02 -9.21 -16.73
CA PRO A 385 22.91 -8.44 -16.20
C PRO A 385 22.97 -6.98 -16.68
N ASN A 386 21.81 -6.41 -17.06
CA ASN A 386 21.67 -5.03 -17.52
C ASN A 386 20.34 -4.38 -17.08
N ILE A 387 20.27 -3.05 -17.11
CA ILE A 387 19.02 -2.29 -16.97
C ILE A 387 18.78 -1.52 -18.28
N ASN A 388 17.57 -1.60 -18.82
CA ASN A 388 17.13 -0.85 -20.00
C ASN A 388 16.17 0.27 -19.54
N SER A 389 16.24 1.45 -20.16
CA SER A 389 15.38 2.60 -19.83
C SER A 389 15.07 3.50 -21.03
N SER A 390 16.04 4.29 -21.49
CA SER A 390 15.90 5.20 -22.65
C SER A 390 15.98 4.49 -24.01
N MET A 391 16.68 3.36 -24.06
CA MET A 391 16.74 2.45 -25.20
C MET A 391 16.34 1.02 -24.78
N TRP A 392 15.70 0.30 -25.70
CA TRP A 392 15.24 -1.08 -25.55
C TRP A 392 14.36 -1.33 -24.31
N SER A 393 13.49 -0.37 -23.97
CA SER A 393 12.52 -0.47 -22.87
C SER A 393 11.12 -0.05 -23.37
N TYR A 394 10.30 0.57 -22.51
CA TYR A 394 8.93 0.99 -22.82
C TYR A 394 8.73 2.48 -22.45
N ALA A 395 8.25 3.28 -23.41
CA ALA A 395 7.92 4.69 -23.20
C ALA A 395 6.48 4.81 -22.68
N ILE A 396 6.25 5.27 -21.44
CA ILE A 396 4.90 5.36 -20.85
C ILE A 396 4.44 6.81 -20.70
N TYR A 397 3.28 7.09 -21.26
CA TYR A 397 2.59 8.38 -21.21
C TYR A 397 1.24 8.26 -20.50
N LYS A 398 0.88 9.29 -19.74
CA LYS A 398 -0.44 9.43 -19.08
C LYS A 398 -1.17 10.60 -19.75
N ALA A 399 -2.18 10.30 -20.55
CA ALA A 399 -2.94 11.30 -21.29
C ALA A 399 -3.92 12.06 -20.38
N LYS A 400 -4.12 13.33 -20.67
CA LYS A 400 -5.07 14.23 -20.02
C LYS A 400 -6.28 14.47 -20.91
N SER A 401 -7.40 14.87 -20.31
CA SER A 401 -8.60 15.33 -21.05
C SER A 401 -8.33 16.57 -21.92
N SER A 402 -7.24 17.31 -21.65
CA SER A 402 -6.74 18.45 -22.43
C SER A 402 -5.89 18.07 -23.65
N ASP A 403 -5.34 16.85 -23.69
CA ASP A 403 -4.39 16.46 -24.75
C ASP A 403 -5.11 16.27 -26.09
N PRO A 404 -4.44 16.42 -27.24
CA PRO A 404 -5.09 16.28 -28.54
C PRO A 404 -5.65 14.87 -28.74
N GLN A 405 -6.78 14.80 -29.45
CA GLN A 405 -7.29 13.56 -30.01
C GLN A 405 -6.44 13.21 -31.25
N ALA A 406 -5.91 11.98 -31.27
CA ALA A 406 -4.98 11.51 -32.28
C ALA A 406 -5.44 10.19 -32.88
N THR A 407 -5.02 9.94 -34.13
CA THR A 407 -5.27 8.67 -34.84
C THR A 407 -4.00 7.83 -34.91
N VAL A 408 -4.09 6.55 -34.53
CA VAL A 408 -3.01 5.57 -34.65
C VAL A 408 -3.45 4.48 -35.63
N THR A 409 -2.77 4.36 -36.77
CA THR A 409 -3.06 3.36 -37.80
C THR A 409 -2.19 2.12 -37.60
N ASN A 410 -2.81 0.95 -37.50
CA ASN A 410 -2.12 -0.33 -37.53
C ASN A 410 -1.85 -0.74 -38.98
N THR A 411 -0.60 -0.60 -39.43
CA THR A 411 -0.20 -0.81 -40.83
C THR A 411 -0.28 -2.29 -41.27
N ASN A 412 -0.33 -3.23 -40.33
CA ASN A 412 -0.49 -4.66 -40.62
C ASN A 412 -1.92 -5.08 -41.00
N ASN A 413 -2.95 -4.28 -40.66
CA ASN A 413 -4.36 -4.66 -40.91
C ASN A 413 -5.31 -3.47 -41.22
N GLY A 414 -4.78 -2.25 -41.35
CA GLY A 414 -5.56 -1.05 -41.67
C GLY A 414 -6.45 -0.50 -40.55
N GLN A 415 -6.47 -1.10 -39.35
CA GLN A 415 -7.30 -0.61 -38.25
C GLN A 415 -6.80 0.75 -37.74
N VAL A 416 -7.70 1.73 -37.67
CA VAL A 416 -7.41 3.06 -37.11
C VAL A 416 -8.03 3.19 -35.73
N PHE A 417 -7.20 3.49 -34.73
CA PHE A 417 -7.61 3.74 -33.36
C PHE A 417 -7.60 5.24 -33.09
N THR A 418 -8.61 5.73 -32.36
CA THR A 418 -8.74 7.15 -31.99
C THR A 418 -8.72 7.27 -30.47
N LEU A 419 -7.77 8.05 -29.93
CA LEU A 419 -7.52 8.18 -28.49
C LEU A 419 -6.85 9.52 -28.16
N ARG A 420 -6.71 9.84 -26.87
CA ARG A 420 -5.93 11.01 -26.41
C ARG A 420 -4.45 10.62 -26.31
N ILE A 421 -3.56 11.43 -26.90
CA ILE A 421 -2.11 11.23 -26.86
C ILE A 421 -1.43 12.58 -26.54
N PRO A 422 -0.51 12.66 -25.56
CA PRO A 422 0.24 13.88 -25.30
C PRO A 422 1.03 14.37 -26.53
N ALA A 423 1.08 15.68 -26.72
CA ALA A 423 1.92 16.28 -27.75
C ALA A 423 3.41 15.93 -27.49
N GLY A 424 4.11 15.48 -28.53
CA GLY A 424 5.50 15.03 -28.43
C GLY A 424 5.71 13.60 -27.94
N THR A 425 4.65 12.78 -27.78
CA THR A 425 4.80 11.34 -27.50
C THR A 425 5.63 10.64 -28.59
N VAL A 426 6.70 9.99 -28.17
CA VAL A 426 7.64 9.21 -28.99
C VAL A 426 7.94 7.87 -28.32
N ALA A 427 8.54 6.92 -29.04
CA ALA A 427 8.98 5.66 -28.46
C ALA A 427 10.39 5.74 -27.85
N THR A 428 10.76 4.77 -27.01
CA THR A 428 12.16 4.53 -26.65
C THR A 428 12.98 4.12 -27.87
N GLY A 429 14.28 4.40 -27.85
CA GLY A 429 15.20 3.94 -28.89
C GLY A 429 15.30 2.42 -29.01
N GLY A 430 15.72 1.93 -30.18
CA GLY A 430 15.79 0.50 -30.50
C GLY A 430 14.78 0.08 -31.57
N THR A 431 14.85 -1.17 -32.01
CA THR A 431 14.06 -1.70 -33.15
C THR A 431 12.56 -1.76 -32.89
N ASP A 432 12.15 -1.95 -31.65
CA ASP A 432 10.78 -2.34 -31.31
C ASP A 432 9.85 -1.18 -30.98
N MET A 433 10.43 -0.03 -30.62
CA MET A 433 9.74 1.25 -30.48
C MET A 433 8.42 1.10 -29.68
N HIS A 434 8.52 0.52 -28.49
CA HIS A 434 7.36 0.33 -27.62
C HIS A 434 6.94 1.66 -26.97
N THR A 435 5.66 1.97 -27.11
CA THR A 435 5.01 3.14 -26.51
C THR A 435 3.71 2.72 -25.87
N GLY A 436 3.48 3.11 -24.63
CA GLY A 436 2.23 2.94 -23.91
C GLY A 436 1.57 4.29 -23.63
N VAL A 437 0.26 4.38 -23.87
CA VAL A 437 -0.55 5.56 -23.52
C VAL A 437 -1.73 5.14 -22.64
N ILE A 438 -1.71 5.57 -21.38
CA ILE A 438 -2.83 5.43 -20.43
C ILE A 438 -3.79 6.60 -20.67
N GLN A 439 -5.09 6.33 -20.80
CA GLN A 439 -6.12 7.33 -21.07
C GLN A 439 -6.51 8.14 -19.81
N PRO A 440 -7.25 9.25 -19.97
CA PRO A 440 -7.61 10.14 -18.85
C PRO A 440 -8.52 9.54 -17.78
N ASP A 441 -9.04 8.33 -17.98
CA ASP A 441 -9.76 7.54 -16.96
C ASP A 441 -8.81 6.88 -15.95
N GLY A 442 -7.52 6.79 -16.26
CA GLY A 442 -6.48 6.20 -15.39
C GLY A 442 -6.41 4.68 -15.41
N TYR A 443 -7.24 3.98 -16.21
CA TYR A 443 -7.25 2.51 -16.30
C TYR A 443 -7.30 1.95 -17.72
N THR A 444 -7.86 2.65 -18.71
CA THR A 444 -7.81 2.19 -20.11
C THR A 444 -6.43 2.52 -20.68
N ALA A 445 -5.66 1.50 -21.04
CA ALA A 445 -4.30 1.69 -21.52
C ALA A 445 -4.05 1.03 -22.89
N TYR A 446 -3.28 1.69 -23.72
CA TYR A 446 -2.85 1.18 -25.02
C TYR A 446 -1.38 0.74 -24.95
N GLU A 447 -1.04 -0.34 -25.65
CA GLU A 447 0.34 -0.78 -25.91
C GLU A 447 0.58 -0.82 -27.42
N PHE A 448 1.68 -0.23 -27.86
CA PHE A 448 2.05 -0.15 -29.27
C PHE A 448 3.38 -0.85 -29.57
N TYR A 449 3.50 -1.35 -30.81
CA TYR A 449 4.73 -1.91 -31.38
C TYR A 449 5.12 -1.18 -32.67
N LYS A 450 6.41 -0.91 -32.88
CA LYS A 450 6.91 -0.07 -33.99
C LYS A 450 6.22 1.32 -34.03
N PHE A 451 5.93 1.93 -32.88
CA PHE A 451 5.17 3.18 -32.80
C PHE A 451 5.96 4.36 -33.39
N LYS A 452 5.36 5.11 -34.33
CA LYS A 452 6.00 6.20 -35.07
C LYS A 452 5.05 7.38 -35.28
N PRO A 453 5.48 8.64 -35.07
CA PRO A 453 4.74 9.79 -35.59
C PRO A 453 4.89 9.88 -37.11
N VAL A 454 3.79 10.18 -37.81
CA VAL A 454 3.75 10.40 -39.27
C VAL A 454 3.09 11.74 -39.66
N GLY A 455 2.63 12.51 -38.67
CA GLY A 455 2.13 13.87 -38.85
C GLY A 455 1.52 14.42 -37.56
N THR A 456 1.03 15.65 -37.59
CA THR A 456 0.36 16.27 -36.43
C THR A 456 -0.82 15.41 -35.97
N ASN A 457 -0.74 14.88 -34.75
CA ASN A 457 -1.71 13.96 -34.13
C ASN A 457 -1.98 12.68 -34.96
N LYS A 458 -1.02 12.26 -35.80
CA LYS A 458 -1.09 11.05 -36.63
C LYS A 458 0.11 10.14 -36.39
N TYR A 459 -0.16 8.87 -36.12
CA TYR A 459 0.85 7.88 -35.78
C TYR A 459 0.59 6.55 -36.50
N GLU A 460 1.65 5.77 -36.67
CA GLU A 460 1.62 4.40 -37.18
C GLU A 460 2.18 3.41 -36.16
N THR A 461 1.76 2.15 -36.30
CA THR A 461 2.16 1.01 -35.47
C THR A 461 1.91 -0.29 -36.25
N THR A 462 2.52 -1.40 -35.85
CA THR A 462 2.26 -2.73 -36.45
C THR A 462 1.50 -3.68 -35.50
N ARG A 463 1.23 -3.25 -34.27
CA ARG A 463 0.38 -3.95 -33.30
C ARG A 463 -0.15 -2.96 -32.27
N VAL A 464 -1.46 -2.92 -32.11
CA VAL A 464 -2.15 -2.28 -30.98
C VAL A 464 -2.65 -3.36 -30.03
N VAL A 465 -2.49 -3.14 -28.74
CA VAL A 465 -3.24 -3.85 -27.70
C VAL A 465 -3.94 -2.80 -26.82
N VAL A 466 -5.17 -3.09 -26.41
CA VAL A 466 -5.91 -2.31 -25.41
C VAL A 466 -6.04 -3.19 -24.16
N THR A 467 -5.67 -2.64 -23.02
CA THR A 467 -5.52 -3.34 -21.74
C THR A 467 -6.22 -2.52 -20.66
N ASP A 468 -7.15 -3.12 -19.93
CA ASP A 468 -7.68 -2.54 -18.69
C ASP A 468 -6.67 -2.80 -17.56
N LEU A 469 -6.10 -1.74 -17.00
CA LEU A 469 -5.13 -1.80 -15.91
C LEU A 469 -5.75 -2.20 -14.56
N ARG A 470 -7.06 -2.48 -14.49
CA ARG A 470 -7.71 -3.15 -13.34
C ARG A 470 -7.79 -4.67 -13.51
N GLY A 471 -7.52 -5.20 -14.71
CA GLY A 471 -7.55 -6.63 -15.03
C GLY A 471 -6.32 -7.41 -14.53
N ASP A 472 -6.02 -8.55 -15.17
CA ASP A 472 -4.88 -9.42 -14.84
C ASP A 472 -3.61 -9.14 -15.67
N GLY A 473 -3.73 -8.40 -16.77
CA GLY A 473 -2.66 -8.17 -17.73
C GLY A 473 -2.26 -9.41 -18.56
N LEU A 474 -3.00 -10.52 -18.50
CA LEU A 474 -2.72 -11.76 -19.23
C LEU A 474 -3.45 -11.83 -20.58
N ALA A 475 -4.59 -11.16 -20.74
CA ALA A 475 -5.47 -11.32 -21.90
C ALA A 475 -4.79 -11.01 -23.26
N ASN A 476 -3.88 -10.04 -23.31
CA ASN A 476 -3.04 -9.70 -24.46
C ASN A 476 -1.84 -8.82 -24.02
N GLY A 477 -0.87 -8.62 -24.90
CA GLY A 477 0.22 -7.66 -24.74
C GLY A 477 1.04 -7.53 -26.04
N SER A 478 1.94 -6.54 -26.10
CA SER A 478 2.77 -6.32 -27.31
C SER A 478 4.19 -6.92 -27.24
N ARG A 479 4.61 -7.49 -26.10
CA ARG A 479 5.88 -8.25 -25.96
C ARG A 479 5.73 -9.70 -26.43
N ALA A 480 6.85 -10.39 -26.68
CA ALA A 480 6.91 -11.76 -27.21
C ALA A 480 6.06 -12.81 -26.46
N SER A 481 5.89 -12.64 -25.14
CA SER A 481 5.06 -13.53 -24.29
C SER A 481 3.54 -13.32 -24.41
N SER A 482 3.09 -12.28 -25.13
CA SER A 482 1.68 -11.88 -25.29
C SER A 482 0.93 -11.67 -23.97
N ILE A 483 1.62 -11.05 -23.00
CA ILE A 483 1.05 -10.49 -21.77
C ILE A 483 1.51 -9.05 -21.60
N SER A 484 0.73 -8.22 -20.91
CA SER A 484 0.81 -6.76 -20.99
C SER A 484 2.20 -6.19 -20.66
N PHE A 485 2.68 -5.32 -21.54
CA PHE A 485 3.50 -4.13 -21.26
C PHE A 485 3.61 -3.62 -19.82
N TYR A 486 2.47 -3.31 -19.21
CA TYR A 486 2.43 -2.41 -18.06
C TYR A 486 2.94 -3.03 -16.76
N GLY A 487 3.01 -4.36 -16.69
CA GLY A 487 3.51 -5.12 -15.54
C GLY A 487 5.01 -5.42 -15.63
N GLY A 488 5.68 -5.50 -14.48
CA GLY A 488 7.09 -5.86 -14.41
C GLY A 488 8.08 -4.84 -14.95
N MET A 489 7.66 -3.59 -15.11
CA MET A 489 8.55 -2.47 -15.41
C MET A 489 8.65 -1.57 -14.19
N ILE A 490 9.89 -1.36 -13.72
CA ILE A 490 10.24 -0.50 -12.60
C ILE A 490 9.86 0.96 -12.94
N ARG A 491 9.19 1.64 -12.01
CA ARG A 491 8.71 3.02 -12.19
C ARG A 491 9.57 4.04 -11.47
N ALA A 492 9.65 5.25 -12.01
CA ALA A 492 10.33 6.36 -11.35
C ALA A 492 9.67 6.69 -9.99
N GLU A 493 8.35 6.54 -9.87
CA GLU A 493 7.61 6.67 -8.61
C GLU A 493 8.03 5.61 -7.57
N GLU A 494 8.35 4.38 -7.99
CA GLU A 494 8.77 3.31 -7.07
C GLU A 494 10.19 3.57 -6.53
N LEU A 495 11.09 4.08 -7.37
CA LEU A 495 12.45 4.46 -6.97
C LEU A 495 12.44 5.70 -6.07
N ALA A 496 11.61 6.70 -6.38
CA ALA A 496 11.39 7.86 -5.50
C ALA A 496 10.84 7.49 -4.10
N ASN A 497 10.24 6.29 -3.96
CA ASN A 497 9.76 5.73 -2.69
C ASN A 497 10.63 4.56 -2.17
N HIS A 498 11.74 4.21 -2.84
CA HIS A 498 12.57 3.03 -2.60
C HIS A 498 11.76 1.73 -2.38
N SER A 499 10.69 1.53 -3.16
CA SER A 499 9.70 0.47 -2.94
C SER A 499 9.07 -0.01 -4.25
N ILE A 500 9.60 -1.10 -4.80
CA ILE A 500 9.04 -1.82 -5.94
C ILE A 500 8.23 -3.01 -5.40
N GLN A 501 6.95 -3.11 -5.76
CA GLN A 501 5.99 -4.01 -5.09
C GLN A 501 5.26 -4.97 -6.06
N HIS A 502 5.94 -5.35 -7.14
CA HIS A 502 5.45 -6.31 -8.13
C HIS A 502 6.57 -7.23 -8.63
N THR A 503 6.22 -8.34 -9.29
CA THR A 503 7.18 -9.23 -9.96
C THR A 503 7.86 -8.50 -11.12
N ILE A 504 9.17 -8.67 -11.32
CA ILE A 504 9.93 -7.94 -12.34
C ILE A 504 9.87 -8.64 -13.70
N GLY A 505 9.76 -7.88 -14.78
CA GLY A 505 9.90 -8.38 -16.14
C GLY A 505 11.37 -8.52 -16.52
N ILE A 506 11.77 -9.72 -16.92
CA ILE A 506 13.15 -10.06 -17.30
C ILE A 506 13.19 -10.36 -18.80
N GLY A 507 14.15 -9.78 -19.51
CA GLY A 507 14.56 -10.21 -20.84
C GLY A 507 15.81 -11.08 -20.76
N VAL A 508 15.93 -12.11 -21.62
CA VAL A 508 17.17 -12.91 -21.74
C VAL A 508 17.55 -13.18 -23.21
N PRO A 509 18.82 -13.47 -23.52
CA PRO A 509 19.27 -13.95 -24.83
C PRO A 509 18.50 -15.17 -25.35
N ALA A 510 18.32 -15.24 -26.67
CA ALA A 510 17.72 -16.41 -27.35
C ALA A 510 18.49 -17.71 -27.05
N SER A 511 19.81 -17.64 -26.86
CA SER A 511 20.67 -18.76 -26.43
C SER A 511 20.42 -19.26 -25.00
N MET A 512 19.61 -18.56 -24.19
CA MET A 512 19.11 -19.03 -22.90
C MET A 512 17.65 -19.49 -22.97
N LEU A 513 16.88 -18.97 -23.93
CA LEU A 513 15.49 -19.35 -24.11
C LEU A 513 15.39 -20.79 -24.63
N LYS A 514 14.43 -21.53 -24.10
CA LYS A 514 14.06 -22.89 -24.52
C LYS A 514 12.73 -22.84 -25.26
N LEU A 515 12.60 -23.62 -26.32
CA LEU A 515 11.37 -23.72 -27.10
C LEU A 515 10.17 -24.20 -26.27
N GLY A 516 9.07 -23.44 -26.35
CA GLY A 516 7.80 -23.71 -25.67
C GLY A 516 7.60 -22.80 -24.46
N PRO A 517 6.61 -21.88 -24.48
CA PRO A 517 6.34 -21.01 -23.35
C PRO A 517 5.66 -21.77 -22.19
N VAL A 518 5.83 -21.25 -20.98
CA VAL A 518 5.14 -21.68 -19.75
C VAL A 518 4.40 -20.49 -19.15
N TRP A 519 3.40 -20.77 -18.32
CA TRP A 519 2.67 -19.72 -17.59
C TRP A 519 3.64 -18.84 -16.77
N PRO A 520 3.51 -17.50 -16.78
CA PRO A 520 2.41 -16.70 -17.32
C PRO A 520 2.51 -16.35 -18.81
N ALA A 521 3.62 -16.67 -19.49
CA ALA A 521 3.74 -16.43 -20.92
C ALA A 521 2.79 -17.36 -21.72
N ARG A 522 2.18 -16.80 -22.77
CA ARG A 522 1.22 -17.52 -23.63
C ARG A 522 1.76 -17.77 -25.03
N THR A 523 2.73 -16.97 -25.45
CA THR A 523 3.46 -17.09 -26.70
C THR A 523 4.96 -16.91 -26.48
N GLN A 524 5.71 -16.92 -27.57
CA GLN A 524 7.14 -16.66 -27.67
C GLN A 524 7.42 -16.03 -29.04
N ASP A 525 8.64 -15.59 -29.32
CA ASP A 525 9.00 -15.05 -30.63
C ASP A 525 8.81 -16.07 -31.76
N THR A 526 8.37 -15.61 -32.93
CA THR A 526 8.13 -16.47 -34.11
C THR A 526 9.40 -17.19 -34.57
N ALA A 527 10.58 -16.64 -34.29
CA ALA A 527 11.88 -17.24 -34.57
C ALA A 527 12.32 -18.30 -33.54
N ALA A 528 11.54 -18.54 -32.48
CA ALA A 528 11.90 -19.49 -31.42
C ALA A 528 12.28 -20.91 -31.92
N PRO A 529 11.60 -21.52 -32.91
CA PRO A 529 11.92 -22.88 -33.40
C PRO A 529 13.35 -23.05 -33.93
N THR A 530 14.05 -21.98 -34.30
CA THR A 530 15.42 -22.02 -34.83
C THR A 530 16.45 -21.28 -33.96
N THR A 531 16.01 -20.54 -32.93
CA THR A 531 16.89 -19.67 -32.12
C THR A 531 16.89 -19.98 -30.63
N TYR A 532 15.86 -20.66 -30.09
CA TYR A 532 15.72 -20.95 -28.66
C TYR A 532 16.40 -22.29 -28.31
N VAL A 533 17.72 -22.23 -28.07
CA VAL A 533 18.59 -23.40 -27.83
C VAL A 533 19.00 -23.59 -26.37
N GLY A 534 18.52 -22.74 -25.46
CA GLY A 534 18.87 -22.75 -24.04
C GLY A 534 17.98 -23.64 -23.17
N GLN A 535 17.84 -23.29 -21.89
CA GLN A 535 17.20 -24.12 -20.86
C GLN A 535 15.97 -23.44 -20.19
N LEU A 536 15.72 -22.16 -20.44
CA LEU A 536 14.65 -21.36 -19.82
C LEU A 536 13.46 -21.17 -20.77
N PRO A 537 12.32 -21.85 -20.58
CA PRO A 537 11.07 -21.46 -21.22
C PRO A 537 10.75 -19.96 -21.05
N MET A 538 10.21 -19.31 -22.09
CA MET A 538 9.60 -18.00 -21.87
C MET A 538 8.43 -18.16 -20.89
N GLY A 539 8.37 -17.30 -19.88
CA GLY A 539 7.51 -17.40 -18.71
C GLY A 539 8.17 -18.00 -17.46
N SER A 540 9.39 -18.55 -17.55
CA SER A 540 10.12 -19.03 -16.37
C SER A 540 10.25 -17.95 -15.29
N MET A 541 9.88 -18.29 -14.06
CA MET A 541 10.06 -17.44 -12.88
C MET A 541 11.44 -17.67 -12.26
N LEU A 542 12.12 -16.60 -11.89
CA LEU A 542 13.32 -16.61 -11.08
C LEU A 542 13.18 -15.66 -9.88
N ALA A 543 13.86 -15.97 -8.78
CA ALA A 543 13.81 -15.17 -7.57
C ALA A 543 15.07 -15.35 -6.71
N ILE A 544 15.32 -14.41 -5.81
CA ILE A 544 16.34 -14.53 -4.77
C ILE A 544 15.77 -15.38 -3.61
N PRO A 545 16.47 -16.42 -3.13
CA PRO A 545 16.01 -17.19 -1.98
C PRO A 545 15.86 -16.34 -0.70
N PRO A 546 14.87 -16.60 0.16
CA PRO A 546 14.68 -15.96 1.47
C PRO A 546 15.87 -16.03 2.45
N SER A 547 16.81 -16.95 2.22
CA SER A 547 18.02 -17.15 3.02
C SER A 547 19.17 -16.19 2.67
N VAL A 548 19.02 -15.36 1.64
CA VAL A 548 19.99 -14.33 1.26
C VAL A 548 19.69 -13.05 2.03
N ASP A 549 20.59 -12.64 2.93
CA ASP A 549 20.49 -11.35 3.60
C ASP A 549 20.94 -10.22 2.67
N LEU A 550 19.97 -9.49 2.12
CA LEU A 550 20.18 -8.36 1.23
C LEU A 550 20.93 -7.19 1.91
N ASN A 551 20.85 -7.06 3.24
CA ASN A 551 21.49 -5.97 3.97
C ASN A 551 23.02 -6.15 4.02
N SER A 552 23.50 -7.40 4.00
CA SER A 552 24.93 -7.73 3.92
C SER A 552 25.58 -7.42 2.56
N LEU A 553 24.79 -7.12 1.52
CA LEU A 553 25.27 -6.97 0.14
C LEU A 553 25.73 -5.55 -0.25
N GLY A 554 25.70 -4.58 0.68
CA GLY A 554 26.21 -3.22 0.44
C GLY A 554 25.43 -2.41 -0.61
N LEU A 555 24.14 -2.70 -0.77
CA LEU A 555 23.26 -2.06 -1.74
C LEU A 555 22.86 -0.64 -1.31
N THR A 556 22.60 0.25 -2.28
CA THR A 556 21.88 1.52 -2.03
C THR A 556 20.39 1.26 -1.76
N ASP A 557 19.62 2.29 -1.39
CA ASP A 557 18.18 2.11 -1.13
C ASP A 557 17.42 1.58 -2.36
N ASP A 558 17.72 2.10 -3.56
CA ASP A 558 17.13 1.61 -4.82
C ASP A 558 17.60 0.19 -5.15
N GLY A 559 18.87 -0.13 -4.86
CA GLY A 559 19.38 -1.49 -4.99
C GLY A 559 18.71 -2.47 -4.02
N LEU A 560 18.42 -2.03 -2.79
CA LEU A 560 17.71 -2.81 -1.78
C LEU A 560 16.22 -2.94 -2.10
N ALA A 561 15.60 -1.93 -2.72
CA ALA A 561 14.25 -2.00 -3.27
C ALA A 561 14.14 -3.08 -4.36
N LEU A 562 15.09 -3.08 -5.31
CA LEU A 562 15.19 -4.11 -6.35
C LEU A 562 15.44 -5.50 -5.74
N GLY A 563 16.36 -5.61 -4.79
CA GLY A 563 16.66 -6.88 -4.10
C GLY A 563 15.44 -7.45 -3.37
N ARG A 564 14.68 -6.59 -2.67
CA ARG A 564 13.42 -6.97 -2.00
C ARG A 564 12.37 -7.40 -3.00
N ALA A 565 12.16 -6.67 -4.10
CA ALA A 565 11.22 -7.08 -5.14
C ALA A 565 11.57 -8.47 -5.72
N LEU A 566 12.85 -8.73 -5.98
CA LEU A 566 13.33 -10.03 -6.48
C LEU A 566 13.30 -11.16 -5.44
N GLN A 567 13.23 -10.86 -4.14
CA GLN A 567 13.07 -11.86 -3.06
C GLN A 567 11.59 -12.08 -2.68
N ASP A 568 10.75 -11.05 -2.79
CA ASP A 568 9.36 -11.05 -2.33
C ASP A 568 8.33 -11.31 -3.44
N TYR A 569 8.62 -10.90 -4.68
CA TYR A 569 7.77 -11.10 -5.86
C TYR A 569 8.51 -11.78 -7.02
N GLY A 570 9.84 -11.82 -6.99
CA GLY A 570 10.68 -12.42 -8.03
C GLY A 570 10.63 -11.67 -9.36
N GLY A 571 10.92 -12.37 -10.44
CA GLY A 571 10.71 -11.89 -11.80
C GLY A 571 10.49 -13.02 -12.79
N HIS A 572 9.93 -12.68 -13.96
CA HIS A 572 9.56 -13.63 -15.00
C HIS A 572 10.27 -13.31 -16.32
N VAL A 573 10.74 -14.32 -17.03
CA VAL A 573 11.35 -14.18 -18.36
C VAL A 573 10.25 -13.93 -19.40
N LEU A 574 10.10 -12.71 -19.91
CA LEU A 574 8.91 -12.31 -20.69
C LEU A 574 9.20 -11.82 -22.11
N ILE A 575 10.46 -11.71 -22.52
CA ILE A 575 10.88 -11.21 -23.82
C ILE A 575 12.31 -11.67 -24.15
N GLN A 576 12.66 -11.73 -25.43
CA GLN A 576 14.04 -11.93 -25.88
C GLN A 576 14.82 -10.61 -25.92
N SER A 577 16.07 -10.61 -25.48
CA SER A 577 16.95 -9.43 -25.45
C SER A 577 18.41 -9.80 -25.77
N GLY A 578 19.34 -8.84 -25.82
CA GLY A 578 20.78 -9.10 -26.01
C GLY A 578 21.55 -9.40 -24.71
N THR A 579 20.94 -9.12 -23.56
CA THR A 579 21.49 -9.19 -22.20
C THR A 579 20.42 -9.71 -21.24
N VAL A 580 20.78 -10.04 -19.99
CA VAL A 580 19.79 -10.34 -18.94
C VAL A 580 19.25 -9.02 -18.41
N ALA A 581 18.26 -8.47 -19.12
CA ALA A 581 17.78 -7.12 -18.94
C ALA A 581 16.60 -7.06 -17.96
N LEU A 582 16.62 -6.09 -17.05
CA LEU A 582 15.42 -5.59 -16.38
C LEU A 582 15.01 -4.26 -17.02
N TYR A 583 13.74 -3.87 -16.88
CA TYR A 583 13.17 -2.71 -17.55
C TYR A 583 12.76 -1.64 -16.55
N CYS A 584 13.36 -0.47 -16.65
CA CYS A 584 12.86 0.77 -16.05
C CYS A 584 12.09 1.55 -17.11
N GLU A 585 11.08 2.32 -16.71
CA GLU A 585 10.42 3.24 -17.65
C GLU A 585 11.37 4.33 -18.16
N GLN A 586 11.09 4.89 -19.34
CA GLN A 586 11.93 5.92 -19.96
C GLN A 586 12.22 7.14 -19.05
N ASN A 587 11.32 7.41 -18.09
CA ASN A 587 11.40 8.54 -17.17
C ASN A 587 12.18 8.24 -15.87
N CYS A 588 12.75 7.03 -15.71
CA CYS A 588 13.65 6.75 -14.58
C CYS A 588 14.91 7.63 -14.67
N ASP A 589 15.28 8.26 -13.56
CA ASP A 589 16.47 9.12 -13.50
C ASP A 589 17.76 8.33 -13.78
N GLN A 590 18.70 8.94 -14.49
CA GLN A 590 19.86 8.22 -15.03
C GLN A 590 20.89 7.81 -13.95
N PRO A 591 21.18 8.64 -12.92
CA PRO A 591 21.76 8.19 -11.66
C PRO A 591 21.06 6.97 -11.05
N GLN A 592 19.74 6.96 -10.88
CA GLN A 592 19.01 5.82 -10.31
C GLN A 592 19.11 4.56 -11.19
N VAL A 593 19.04 4.70 -12.52
CA VAL A 593 19.28 3.60 -13.47
C VAL A 593 20.69 3.04 -13.34
N LYS A 594 21.70 3.87 -13.06
CA LYS A 594 23.08 3.44 -12.79
C LYS A 594 23.21 2.70 -11.45
N GLU A 595 22.50 3.13 -10.41
CA GLU A 595 22.44 2.42 -9.13
C GLU A 595 21.75 1.05 -9.27
N LEU A 596 20.60 1.00 -9.93
CA LEU A 596 19.92 -0.26 -10.27
C LEU A 596 20.82 -1.19 -11.09
N TRP A 597 21.62 -0.65 -12.02
CA TRP A 597 22.57 -1.45 -12.80
C TRP A 597 23.67 -2.07 -11.92
N ALA A 598 24.24 -1.28 -11.00
CA ALA A 598 25.26 -1.76 -10.07
C ALA A 598 24.68 -2.79 -9.08
N ALA A 599 23.50 -2.52 -8.52
CA ALA A 599 22.77 -3.45 -7.67
C ALA A 599 22.42 -4.75 -8.41
N TRP A 600 22.04 -4.67 -9.69
CA TRP A 600 21.73 -5.87 -10.48
C TRP A 600 22.98 -6.73 -10.73
N GLN A 601 24.18 -6.15 -10.87
CA GLN A 601 25.42 -6.95 -10.89
C GLN A 601 25.60 -7.77 -9.59
N VAL A 602 25.29 -7.18 -8.43
CA VAL A 602 25.46 -7.81 -7.10
C VAL A 602 24.36 -8.83 -6.79
N LEU A 603 23.11 -8.53 -7.16
CA LEU A 603 21.94 -9.38 -6.89
C LEU A 603 21.84 -10.60 -7.82
N TYR A 604 22.27 -10.45 -9.07
CA TYR A 604 22.13 -11.47 -10.13
C TYR A 604 22.69 -12.85 -9.76
N PRO A 605 23.90 -13.01 -9.17
CA PRO A 605 24.44 -14.31 -8.72
C PRO A 605 23.56 -15.07 -7.71
N TYR A 606 22.60 -14.42 -7.05
CA TYR A 606 21.70 -15.03 -6.07
C TYR A 606 20.38 -15.55 -6.67
N MET A 607 20.07 -15.19 -7.92
CA MET A 607 18.84 -15.61 -8.61
C MET A 607 18.79 -17.13 -8.84
N ARG A 608 17.66 -17.76 -8.54
CA ARG A 608 17.37 -19.18 -8.81
C ARG A 608 16.03 -19.32 -9.52
N VAL A 609 15.89 -20.30 -10.41
CA VAL A 609 14.61 -20.66 -11.01
C VAL A 609 13.64 -21.19 -9.95
N VAL A 610 12.38 -20.75 -9.98
CA VAL A 610 11.32 -21.25 -9.09
C VAL A 610 10.53 -22.35 -9.81
N THR A 611 10.85 -23.60 -9.48
CA THR A 611 10.42 -24.80 -10.24
C THR A 611 8.94 -25.13 -10.15
N ASN A 612 8.21 -24.57 -9.18
CA ASN A 612 6.79 -24.85 -8.94
C ASN A 612 5.88 -23.61 -9.12
N ASN A 613 6.29 -22.63 -9.92
CA ASN A 613 5.44 -21.53 -10.34
C ASN A 613 4.47 -21.98 -11.45
N THR A 614 3.17 -21.96 -11.18
CA THR A 614 2.10 -22.26 -12.16
C THR A 614 0.88 -21.35 -11.91
N ALA A 615 -0.11 -21.36 -12.81
CA ALA A 615 -1.36 -20.62 -12.62
C ALA A 615 -2.06 -20.94 -11.28
N ASP A 616 -2.14 -22.22 -10.91
CA ASP A 616 -2.74 -22.68 -9.66
C ASP A 616 -1.82 -22.51 -8.44
N ASN A 617 -0.52 -22.30 -8.65
CA ASN A 617 0.50 -22.24 -7.60
C ASN A 617 1.47 -21.06 -7.80
N VAL A 618 0.90 -19.88 -8.06
CA VAL A 618 1.64 -18.63 -8.31
C VAL A 618 2.69 -18.38 -7.23
N GLY A 619 3.93 -18.09 -7.63
CA GLY A 619 5.04 -17.81 -6.72
C GLY A 619 5.36 -18.97 -5.75
N GLY A 620 5.02 -20.21 -6.11
CA GLY A 620 5.27 -21.39 -5.28
C GLY A 620 4.20 -21.72 -4.23
N GLY A 621 3.22 -20.84 -4.01
CA GLY A 621 2.11 -21.05 -3.06
C GLY A 621 2.52 -21.08 -1.59
N GLY A 622 1.56 -21.33 -0.69
CA GLY A 622 1.77 -21.25 0.77
C GLY A 622 1.67 -19.82 1.32
N THR A 623 2.31 -19.57 2.46
CA THR A 623 2.25 -18.26 3.15
C THR A 623 3.01 -17.21 2.35
N ARG A 624 2.32 -16.15 1.93
CA ARG A 624 2.87 -15.07 1.11
C ARG A 624 3.91 -14.25 1.90
N ARG A 625 5.02 -13.88 1.25
CA ARG A 625 6.10 -13.08 1.86
C ARG A 625 5.68 -11.63 2.16
N GLN A 626 4.79 -11.08 1.34
CA GLN A 626 4.13 -9.79 1.56
C GLN A 626 2.61 -9.99 1.56
N PRO A 627 1.83 -9.16 2.28
CA PRO A 627 0.38 -9.19 2.18
C PRO A 627 -0.09 -8.79 0.77
N PRO A 628 -1.30 -9.20 0.34
CA PRO A 628 -1.90 -8.67 -0.88
C PRO A 628 -1.99 -7.14 -0.83
N LEU A 629 -1.72 -6.48 -1.96
CA LEU A 629 -1.85 -5.04 -2.08
C LEU A 629 -3.32 -4.60 -1.89
N PRO A 630 -3.58 -3.33 -1.51
CA PRO A 630 -4.93 -2.75 -1.63
C PRO A 630 -5.44 -2.92 -3.07
N GLU A 631 -6.68 -3.35 -3.22
CA GLU A 631 -7.29 -3.46 -4.55
C GLU A 631 -7.46 -2.09 -5.20
N LEU A 632 -7.48 -2.09 -6.53
CA LEU A 632 -7.69 -0.88 -7.32
C LEU A 632 -9.14 -0.41 -7.17
N GLN A 633 -9.33 0.91 -7.02
CA GLN A 633 -10.67 1.50 -7.13
C GLN A 633 -11.20 1.32 -8.56
N GLN A 634 -12.48 1.00 -8.68
CA GLN A 634 -13.16 0.75 -9.95
C GLN A 634 -13.51 2.05 -10.67
#